data_AF-A0A847XCQ5-F1
#
_entry.id   AF-A0A847XCQ5-F1
#
_cell.length_a   1.000
_cell.length_b   1.000
_cell.length_c   1.000
_cell.angle_alpha   90.00
_cell.angle_beta   90.00
_cell.angle_gamma   90.00
#
_symmetry.space_group_name_H-M   'P 1'
#
loop_
_entity.id
_entity.type
_entity.pdbx_description
1 polymer ?
#
loop_
_entity_poly.entity_id
_entity_poly.type
_entity_poly.pdbx_seq_one_letter_code
_entity_poly.pdbx_strand_id
1 'polypeptide(L)'
;MLKIQAFHDTLGEDFKYLSEDEEVTSHNLYHKLNNKEGLEMEEEHGQSELEYLNIIRDVRDNEKQLYEKIKKLPQKSKSGRVIPKLEQDQTITFLRKGGLKKFFISNGEDSEEIYFYEAMKYLRVDKDEKKITPPKEYFDHLELNKLAFEIALTEEIIDNEKPTKTGNDLKIIRILRVLRKDTRFTDKEEETIDKLIKVWEDGNIPASITKDVLKQIKGITDSLRIYYQIISLVPNKYLETRREDKKINISGNTKVILSSYLKKGEE
;
A
#
# COMPACT_ATOMS: atom_id res chain seq x y z
N MET A 1 44.64 5.49 -2.37
CA MET A 1 43.93 4.81 -1.25
C MET A 1 43.58 5.78 -0.11
N LEU A 2 43.09 6.99 -0.40
CA LEU A 2 42.69 7.98 0.63
C LEU A 2 41.21 8.37 0.56
N LYS A 3 40.55 8.14 -0.59
CA LYS A 3 39.11 8.43 -0.75
C LYS A 3 38.21 7.35 -0.14
N ILE A 4 38.63 6.09 -0.14
CA ILE A 4 37.85 4.98 0.43
C ILE A 4 37.83 5.06 1.97
N GLN A 5 38.94 5.48 2.60
CA GLN A 5 39.02 5.60 4.05
C GLN A 5 38.12 6.73 4.59
N ALA A 6 38.07 7.87 3.89
CA ALA A 6 37.16 8.96 4.24
C ALA A 6 35.67 8.53 4.12
N PHE A 7 35.35 7.65 3.17
CA PHE A 7 33.99 7.10 3.03
C PHE A 7 33.60 6.19 4.21
N HIS A 8 34.53 5.38 4.73
CA HIS A 8 34.29 4.57 5.92
C HIS A 8 34.16 5.44 7.19
N ASP A 9 34.96 6.50 7.32
CA ASP A 9 34.91 7.41 8.48
C ASP A 9 33.65 8.30 8.50
N THR A 10 33.06 8.59 7.34
CA THR A 10 31.81 9.39 7.27
C THR A 10 30.57 8.53 7.54
N LEU A 11 30.65 7.21 7.28
CA LEU A 11 29.54 6.27 7.46
C LEU A 11 29.42 5.69 8.86
N GLY A 12 30.38 5.98 9.75
CA GLY A 12 30.30 5.72 11.19
C GLY A 12 30.16 4.23 11.54
N GLU A 13 31.18 3.67 12.19
CA GLU A 13 31.24 2.31 12.72
C GLU A 13 30.21 1.98 13.83
N ASP A 14 29.00 2.53 13.79
CA ASP A 14 27.94 2.22 14.76
C ASP A 14 26.57 2.08 14.07
N PHE A 15 26.52 1.24 13.02
CA PHE A 15 25.27 0.67 12.48
C PHE A 15 24.71 -0.37 13.47
N LYS A 16 24.32 0.11 14.65
CA LYS A 16 23.85 -0.71 15.76
C LYS A 16 22.33 -0.87 15.68
N TYR A 17 21.94 -2.03 15.16
CA TYR A 17 20.63 -2.69 15.18
C TYR A 17 19.46 -1.99 14.46
N LEU A 18 19.42 -2.15 13.13
CA LEU A 18 18.14 -2.33 12.45
C LEU A 18 17.66 -3.76 12.74
N SER A 19 16.45 -3.90 13.28
CA SER A 19 15.77 -5.20 13.39
C SER A 19 15.64 -5.83 11.99
N GLU A 20 15.90 -7.14 11.91
CA GLU A 20 16.22 -7.89 10.68
C GLU A 20 15.14 -7.96 9.57
N ASP A 21 13.98 -7.29 9.69
CA ASP A 21 12.84 -7.50 8.78
C ASP A 21 12.26 -6.24 8.11
N GLU A 22 13.06 -5.19 7.86
CA GLU A 22 12.59 -4.06 7.04
C GLU A 22 13.60 -3.69 5.93
N GLU A 23 13.49 -4.37 4.79
CA GLU A 23 14.12 -3.90 3.55
C GLU A 23 13.37 -2.68 3.01
N VAL A 24 13.87 -1.48 3.33
CA VAL A 24 13.40 -0.25 2.68
C VAL A 24 13.94 -0.24 1.25
N THR A 25 13.08 -0.34 0.23
CA THR A 25 13.44 -0.10 -1.18
C THR A 25 13.79 1.37 -1.39
N SER A 26 15.03 1.71 -1.04
CA SER A 26 15.67 3.02 -1.13
C SER A 26 15.80 3.54 -2.57
N HIS A 27 15.58 2.69 -3.58
CA HIS A 27 15.74 3.03 -4.99
C HIS A 27 14.74 4.08 -5.52
N ASN A 28 13.48 4.07 -5.07
CA ASN A 28 12.48 5.04 -5.52
C ASN A 28 12.68 6.43 -4.89
N LEU A 29 13.11 6.47 -3.63
CA LEU A 29 13.32 7.74 -2.92
C LEU A 29 14.57 8.46 -3.43
N TYR A 30 15.64 7.73 -3.71
CA TYR A 30 16.87 8.29 -4.29
C TYR A 30 16.65 8.87 -5.69
N HIS A 31 15.84 8.21 -6.53
CA HIS A 31 15.52 8.73 -7.86
C HIS A 31 14.70 10.02 -7.80
N LYS A 32 13.75 10.12 -6.86
CA LYS A 32 12.99 11.36 -6.63
C LYS A 32 13.86 12.49 -6.06
N LEU A 33 14.78 12.19 -5.15
CA LEU A 33 15.68 13.17 -4.53
C LEU A 33 16.68 13.78 -5.52
N ASN A 34 17.12 13.03 -6.53
CA ASN A 34 18.14 13.49 -7.49
C ASN A 34 17.58 14.17 -8.74
N ASN A 35 16.27 14.12 -9.00
CA ASN A 35 15.67 14.77 -10.16
C ASN A 35 15.19 16.19 -9.81
N LYS A 36 16.01 17.19 -10.18
CA LYS A 36 15.66 18.62 -10.07
C LYS A 36 14.35 18.98 -10.79
N GLU A 37 14.06 18.33 -11.92
CA GLU A 37 12.82 18.53 -12.70
C GLU A 37 11.56 17.99 -11.98
N GLY A 38 11.71 17.02 -11.07
CA GLY A 38 10.58 16.50 -10.29
C GLY A 38 10.17 17.43 -9.13
N LEU A 39 11.11 18.26 -8.64
CA LEU A 39 10.88 19.23 -7.58
C LEU A 39 10.12 20.46 -8.10
N GLU A 40 10.39 20.91 -9.33
CA GLU A 40 9.76 22.10 -9.92
C GLU A 40 8.33 21.81 -10.43
N MET A 41 8.01 20.57 -10.83
CA MET A 41 6.64 20.19 -11.24
C MET A 41 5.69 19.90 -10.06
N GLU A 42 6.20 19.63 -8.85
CA GLU A 42 5.37 19.47 -7.64
C GLU A 42 4.93 20.83 -7.03
N GLU A 43 5.54 21.95 -7.43
CA GLU A 43 5.15 23.28 -6.93
C GLU A 43 3.76 23.74 -7.41
N GLU A 44 3.22 23.16 -8.49
CA GLU A 44 1.90 23.52 -9.02
C GLU A 44 0.74 22.76 -8.33
N HIS A 45 1.05 21.75 -7.49
CA HIS A 45 0.06 20.87 -6.87
C HIS A 45 0.32 20.55 -5.39
N GLY A 46 0.44 21.58 -4.55
CA GLY A 46 0.24 21.45 -3.10
C GLY A 46 1.37 20.74 -2.34
N GLN A 47 1.49 21.10 -1.06
CA GLN A 47 2.49 20.65 -0.09
C GLN A 47 2.93 19.18 -0.28
N SER A 48 4.19 18.96 -0.66
CA SER A 48 4.77 17.63 -0.90
C SER A 48 5.05 16.89 0.43
N GLU A 49 4.93 15.56 0.47
CA GLU A 49 5.37 14.72 1.61
C GLU A 49 6.80 15.03 2.09
N LEU A 50 7.65 15.51 1.17
CA LEU A 50 9.01 15.96 1.46
C LEU A 50 9.06 17.13 2.45
N GLU A 51 8.07 18.03 2.41
CA GLU A 51 7.96 19.15 3.35
C GLU A 51 7.85 18.63 4.80
N TYR A 52 6.94 17.68 5.04
CA TYR A 52 6.75 17.08 6.36
C TYR A 52 7.99 16.31 6.84
N LEU A 53 8.67 15.60 5.94
CA LEU A 53 9.93 14.93 6.26
C LEU A 53 11.03 15.92 6.66
N ASN A 54 11.11 17.07 5.98
CA ASN A 54 12.05 18.12 6.31
C ASN A 54 11.74 18.76 7.67
N ILE A 55 10.46 18.97 8.02
CA ILE A 55 10.06 19.44 9.36
C ILE A 55 10.55 18.47 10.44
N ILE A 56 10.38 17.16 10.24
CA ILE A 56 10.82 16.15 11.22
C ILE A 56 12.35 16.15 11.36
N ARG A 57 13.09 16.26 10.25
CA ARG A 57 14.56 16.32 10.25
C ARG A 57 15.06 17.59 10.92
N ASP A 58 14.42 18.72 10.66
CA ASP A 58 14.73 20.00 11.29
C ASP A 58 14.54 19.93 12.82
N VAL A 59 13.43 19.36 13.29
CA VAL A 59 13.22 19.13 14.73
C VAL A 59 14.30 18.22 15.33
N ARG A 60 14.72 17.17 14.61
CA ARG A 60 15.78 16.26 15.05
C ARG A 60 17.13 16.96 15.16
N ASP A 61 17.49 17.76 14.16
CA ASP A 61 18.83 18.31 13.99
C ASP A 61 19.01 19.63 14.76
N ASN A 62 17.97 20.48 14.79
CA ASN A 62 18.01 21.83 15.37
C ASN A 62 17.28 21.93 16.72
N GLU A 63 16.29 21.08 17.01
CA GLU A 63 15.52 21.11 18.28
C GLU A 63 15.69 19.83 19.14
N LYS A 64 16.93 19.47 19.46
CA LYS A 64 17.27 18.22 20.18
C LYS A 64 16.44 17.96 21.45
N GLN A 65 16.13 18.98 22.25
CA GLN A 65 15.30 18.83 23.46
C GLN A 65 13.85 18.43 23.13
N LEU A 66 13.26 19.03 22.08
CA LEU A 66 11.93 18.69 21.61
C LEU A 66 11.91 17.28 21.02
N TYR A 67 12.92 16.93 20.23
CA TYR A 67 13.06 15.60 19.65
C TYR A 67 13.15 14.50 20.72
N GLU A 68 13.98 14.69 21.75
CA GLU A 68 14.08 13.77 22.88
C GLU A 68 12.77 13.65 23.66
N LYS A 69 12.03 14.77 23.81
CA LYS A 69 10.71 14.77 24.45
C LYS A 69 9.70 13.95 23.64
N ILE A 70 9.66 14.12 22.32
CA ILE A 70 8.79 13.37 21.41
C ILE A 70 9.13 11.87 21.49
N LYS A 71 10.41 11.52 21.43
CA LYS A 71 10.88 10.12 21.49
C LYS A 71 10.48 9.40 22.79
N LYS A 72 10.37 10.14 23.91
CA LYS A 72 10.00 9.60 25.23
C LYS A 72 8.48 9.65 25.52
N LEU A 73 7.65 10.07 24.55
CA LEU A 73 6.20 10.09 24.75
C LEU A 73 5.66 8.67 25.02
N PRO A 74 4.79 8.48 26.03
CA PRO A 74 4.12 7.21 26.27
C PRO A 74 3.32 6.70 25.07
N GLN A 75 3.29 5.39 24.84
CA GLN A 75 2.60 4.74 23.72
C GLN A 75 1.05 4.86 23.71
N LYS A 76 0.45 5.67 24.59
CA LYS A 76 -0.99 5.96 24.64
C LYS A 76 -1.27 7.40 25.04
N SER A 77 -0.35 8.31 24.72
CA SER A 77 -0.56 9.75 24.90
C SER A 77 -1.77 10.19 24.09
N LYS A 78 -2.72 10.85 24.76
CA LYS A 78 -3.93 11.38 24.14
C LYS A 78 -3.83 12.87 24.03
N SER A 79 -4.22 13.39 22.88
CA SER A 79 -4.32 14.81 22.63
C SER A 79 -5.58 15.07 21.83
N GLY A 80 -6.18 16.22 22.06
CA GLY A 80 -7.10 16.82 21.12
C GLY A 80 -6.71 18.26 20.86
N ARG A 81 -7.38 18.87 19.91
CA ARG A 81 -7.28 20.30 19.59
C ARG A 81 -8.64 20.86 19.25
N VAL A 82 -8.74 22.19 19.26
CA VAL A 82 -9.94 22.91 18.80
C VAL A 82 -9.68 23.39 17.38
N ILE A 83 -10.60 23.08 16.46
CA ILE A 83 -10.50 23.51 15.06
C ILE A 83 -11.64 24.51 14.78
N PRO A 84 -11.32 25.77 14.43
CA PRO A 84 -12.31 26.72 13.96
C PRO A 84 -12.98 26.21 12.69
N LYS A 85 -14.30 26.42 12.56
CA LYS A 85 -15.10 26.02 11.38
C LYS A 85 -15.21 24.52 11.15
N LEU A 86 -14.96 23.68 12.16
CA LEU A 86 -15.32 22.27 12.10
C LEU A 86 -16.84 22.13 12.24
N GLU A 87 -17.48 21.31 11.39
CA GLU A 87 -18.94 21.17 11.41
C GLU A 87 -19.43 20.51 12.71
N GLN A 88 -18.72 19.48 13.17
CA GLN A 88 -18.97 18.74 14.40
C GLN A 88 -17.69 18.15 14.97
N ASP A 89 -17.75 17.65 16.20
CA ASP A 89 -16.61 16.99 16.84
C ASP A 89 -16.23 15.71 16.08
N GLN A 90 -14.93 15.49 15.88
CA GLN A 90 -14.41 14.39 15.10
C GLN A 90 -13.18 13.76 15.75
N THR A 91 -12.86 12.52 15.40
CA THR A 91 -11.59 11.88 15.77
C THR A 91 -10.91 11.33 14.54
N ILE A 92 -9.70 11.82 14.28
CA ILE A 92 -8.81 11.26 13.26
C ILE A 92 -7.95 10.17 13.88
N THR A 93 -7.81 9.03 13.18
CA THR A 93 -7.04 7.87 13.62
C THR A 93 -6.18 7.34 12.48
N PHE A 94 -4.89 7.11 12.77
CA PHE A 94 -3.97 6.39 11.90
C PHE A 94 -3.87 4.93 12.36
N LEU A 95 -4.34 4.02 11.52
CA LEU A 95 -4.44 2.59 11.81
C LEU A 95 -3.44 1.80 10.98
N ARG A 96 -2.86 0.77 11.59
CA ARG A 96 -1.94 -0.16 10.93
C ARG A 96 -2.30 -1.60 11.25
N LYS A 97 -2.32 -2.45 10.23
CA LYS A 97 -2.34 -3.92 10.38
C LYS A 97 -1.33 -4.51 9.40
N GLY A 98 -0.24 -5.00 9.97
CA GLY A 98 0.94 -5.43 9.24
C GLY A 98 1.45 -4.38 8.24
N GLY A 99 1.33 -4.63 6.94
CA GLY A 99 1.71 -3.69 5.87
C GLY A 99 0.70 -2.58 5.57
N LEU A 100 -0.58 -2.78 5.87
CA LEU A 100 -1.65 -1.81 5.58
C LEU A 100 -1.62 -0.66 6.58
N LYS A 101 -1.68 0.57 6.07
CA LYS A 101 -1.67 1.81 6.85
C LYS A 101 -2.67 2.79 6.24
N LYS A 102 -3.68 3.21 7.01
CA LYS A 102 -4.74 4.11 6.52
C LYS A 102 -5.14 5.11 7.60
N PHE A 103 -5.65 6.27 7.17
CA PHE A 103 -6.25 7.25 8.06
C PHE A 103 -7.76 7.18 7.94
N PHE A 104 -8.43 7.28 9.08
CA PHE A 104 -9.88 7.39 9.17
C PHE A 104 -10.26 8.59 10.03
N ILE A 105 -11.36 9.24 9.68
CA ILE A 105 -11.98 10.30 10.47
C ILE A 105 -13.43 9.94 10.76
N SER A 106 -13.82 10.02 12.02
CA SER A 106 -15.18 9.70 12.47
C SER A 106 -15.77 10.83 13.27
N ASN A 107 -17.06 11.06 13.06
CA ASN A 107 -17.85 12.15 13.61
C ASN A 107 -18.87 11.67 14.68
N GLY A 108 -18.80 10.39 15.06
CA GLY A 108 -19.71 9.73 16.01
C GLY A 108 -20.89 9.00 15.37
N GLU A 109 -21.18 9.25 14.09
CA GLU A 109 -22.23 8.56 13.33
C GLU A 109 -21.59 7.67 12.25
N ASP A 110 -20.70 8.26 11.46
CA ASP A 110 -20.00 7.60 10.36
C ASP A 110 -18.48 7.71 10.51
N SER A 111 -17.77 6.96 9.66
CA SER A 111 -16.32 6.97 9.58
C SER A 111 -15.87 6.88 8.13
N GLU A 112 -15.00 7.80 7.73
CA GLU A 112 -14.53 7.92 6.35
C GLU A 112 -13.01 7.69 6.28
N GLU A 113 -12.57 6.99 5.24
CA GLU A 113 -11.14 6.92 4.91
C GLU A 113 -10.71 8.26 4.31
N ILE A 114 -9.60 8.80 4.83
CA ILE A 114 -8.99 10.02 4.30
C ILE A 114 -7.53 9.78 3.94
N TYR A 115 -7.02 10.59 3.01
CA TYR A 115 -5.64 10.44 2.55
C TYR A 115 -4.66 11.26 3.39
N PHE A 116 -3.37 10.97 3.24
CA PHE A 116 -2.30 11.59 4.01
C PHE A 116 -2.39 13.13 4.06
N TYR A 117 -2.56 13.78 2.91
CA TYR A 117 -2.61 15.25 2.85
C TYR A 117 -3.82 15.84 3.56
N GLU A 118 -4.97 15.18 3.50
CA GLU A 118 -6.17 15.60 4.22
C GLU A 118 -5.99 15.40 5.72
N ALA A 119 -5.42 14.26 6.13
CA ALA A 119 -5.07 13.99 7.52
C ALA A 119 -4.11 15.05 8.09
N MET A 120 -3.12 15.49 7.29
CA MET A 120 -2.16 16.50 7.73
C MET A 120 -2.80 17.87 7.98
N LYS A 121 -3.87 18.23 7.26
CA LYS A 121 -4.63 19.47 7.53
C LYS A 121 -5.17 19.50 8.96
N TYR A 122 -5.54 18.33 9.50
CA TYR A 122 -6.03 18.20 10.88
C TYR A 122 -4.91 18.02 11.92
N LEU A 123 -3.81 17.34 11.55
CA LEU A 123 -2.74 16.97 12.47
C LEU A 123 -1.63 18.02 12.61
N ARG A 124 -1.44 18.88 11.61
CA ARG A 124 -0.45 19.96 11.65
C ARG A 124 -0.87 21.03 12.65
N VAL A 125 -0.03 21.28 13.64
CA VAL A 125 -0.24 22.25 14.72
C VAL A 125 0.92 23.22 14.80
N ASP A 126 0.63 24.43 15.28
CA ASP A 126 1.67 25.37 15.68
C ASP A 126 2.23 24.99 17.06
N LYS A 127 3.49 25.37 17.31
CA LYS A 127 4.21 25.03 18.55
C LYS A 127 3.52 25.53 19.83
N ASP A 128 2.81 26.64 19.73
CA ASP A 128 2.15 27.31 20.85
C ASP A 128 0.67 26.95 20.98
N GLU A 129 0.15 26.07 20.12
CA GLU A 129 -1.24 25.67 20.15
C GLU A 129 -1.57 24.86 21.41
N LYS A 130 -2.68 25.22 22.07
CA LYS A 130 -3.11 24.56 23.30
C LYS A 130 -3.82 23.25 22.99
N LYS A 131 -3.29 22.16 23.56
CA LYS A 131 -4.00 20.88 23.57
C LYS A 131 -5.24 20.91 24.46
N ILE A 132 -6.22 20.10 24.10
CA ILE A 132 -7.36 19.75 24.96
C ILE A 132 -7.29 18.27 25.34
N THR A 133 -7.94 17.93 26.46
CA THR A 133 -8.13 16.52 26.85
C THR A 133 -9.31 15.95 26.06
N PRO A 134 -9.13 14.84 25.32
CA PRO A 134 -10.24 14.20 24.63
C PRO A 134 -11.35 13.78 25.61
N PRO A 135 -12.64 14.01 25.26
CA PRO A 135 -13.76 13.65 26.11
C PRO A 135 -14.11 12.15 25.94
N LYS A 136 -15.28 11.70 26.37
CA LYS A 136 -15.62 10.25 26.33
C LYS A 136 -15.99 9.79 24.93
N GLU A 137 -16.66 10.66 24.18
CA GLU A 137 -17.12 10.49 22.80
C GLU A 137 -15.97 10.12 21.85
N TYR A 138 -14.76 10.57 22.18
CA TYR A 138 -13.52 10.15 21.52
C TYR A 138 -13.41 8.63 21.35
N PHE A 139 -13.80 7.85 22.36
CA PHE A 139 -13.68 6.40 22.29
C PHE A 139 -14.68 5.79 21.32
N ASP A 140 -15.89 6.35 21.25
CA ASP A 140 -16.92 5.90 20.32
C ASP A 140 -16.46 6.16 18.87
N HIS A 141 -15.92 7.35 18.60
CA HIS A 141 -15.36 7.69 17.28
C HIS A 141 -14.16 6.79 16.94
N LEU A 142 -13.34 6.43 17.93
CA LEU A 142 -12.19 5.55 17.74
C LEU A 142 -12.62 4.13 17.37
N GLU A 143 -13.67 3.60 17.99
CA GLU A 143 -14.22 2.29 17.63
C GLU A 143 -14.84 2.30 16.23
N LEU A 144 -15.55 3.37 15.84
CA LEU A 144 -16.05 3.54 14.47
C LEU A 144 -14.91 3.52 13.44
N ASN A 145 -13.84 4.27 13.69
CA ASN A 145 -12.65 4.27 12.82
C ASN A 145 -12.02 2.86 12.68
N LYS A 146 -11.95 2.10 13.79
CA LYS A 146 -11.43 0.72 13.75
C LYS A 146 -12.32 -0.19 12.92
N LEU A 147 -13.64 -0.08 13.08
CA LEU A 147 -14.60 -0.87 12.31
C LEU A 147 -14.48 -0.57 10.82
N ALA A 148 -14.44 0.70 10.42
CA ALA A 148 -14.27 1.11 9.03
C ALA A 148 -12.94 0.60 8.44
N PHE A 149 -11.86 0.62 9.21
CA PHE A 149 -10.58 0.05 8.79
C PHE A 149 -10.63 -1.47 8.57
N GLU A 150 -11.32 -2.24 9.42
CA GLU A 150 -11.50 -3.69 9.20
C GLU A 150 -12.39 -4.00 7.99
N ILE A 151 -13.40 -3.17 7.71
CA ILE A 151 -14.22 -3.27 6.50
C ILE A 151 -13.35 -3.02 5.26
N ALA A 152 -12.62 -1.91 5.23
CA ALA A 152 -11.73 -1.55 4.12
C ALA A 152 -10.65 -2.61 3.88
N LEU A 153 -10.14 -3.24 4.95
CA LEU A 153 -9.23 -4.37 4.84
C LEU A 153 -9.88 -5.57 4.16
N THR A 154 -11.12 -5.88 4.53
CA THR A 154 -11.88 -7.01 3.96
C THR A 154 -12.15 -6.77 2.48
N GLU A 155 -12.51 -5.55 2.09
CA GLU A 155 -12.71 -5.16 0.70
C GLU A 155 -11.40 -5.24 -0.11
N GLU A 156 -10.28 -4.76 0.42
CA GLU A 156 -8.98 -4.89 -0.25
C GLU A 156 -8.56 -6.35 -0.44
N ILE A 157 -8.83 -7.23 0.53
CA ILE A 157 -8.58 -8.67 0.37
C ILE A 157 -9.45 -9.22 -0.77
N ILE A 158 -10.74 -8.87 -0.79
CA ILE A 158 -11.68 -9.32 -1.82
C ILE A 158 -11.30 -8.81 -3.22
N ASP A 159 -10.84 -7.56 -3.34
CA ASP A 159 -10.44 -6.96 -4.60
C ASP A 159 -9.10 -7.49 -5.11
N ASN A 160 -8.14 -7.74 -4.21
CA ASN A 160 -6.88 -8.41 -4.57
C ASN A 160 -7.10 -9.89 -4.97
N GLU A 161 -8.16 -10.53 -4.47
CA GLU A 161 -8.55 -11.90 -4.85
C GLU A 161 -9.42 -11.95 -6.12
N LYS A 162 -9.90 -10.81 -6.63
CA LYS A 162 -10.80 -10.75 -7.80
C LYS A 162 -10.16 -10.02 -8.98
N PRO A 163 -9.58 -10.74 -9.95
CA PRO A 163 -9.45 -10.20 -11.29
C PRO A 163 -10.84 -10.02 -11.92
N THR A 164 -11.13 -8.83 -12.45
CA THR A 164 -12.30 -8.60 -13.30
C THR A 164 -12.15 -9.44 -14.57
N LYS A 165 -12.73 -10.64 -14.60
CA LYS A 165 -12.64 -11.58 -15.72
C LYS A 165 -13.26 -10.94 -16.97
N THR A 166 -12.44 -10.63 -17.97
CA THR A 166 -12.95 -10.12 -19.24
C THR A 166 -13.59 -11.27 -20.01
N GLY A 167 -14.62 -11.00 -20.83
CA GLY A 167 -15.31 -12.04 -21.61
C GLY A 167 -14.39 -12.85 -22.55
N ASN A 168 -13.20 -12.36 -22.87
CA ASN A 168 -12.19 -13.09 -23.65
C ASN A 168 -11.36 -14.07 -22.80
N ASP A 169 -11.07 -13.74 -21.54
CA ASP A 169 -10.34 -14.64 -20.63
C ASP A 169 -11.18 -15.89 -20.36
N LEU A 170 -12.50 -15.72 -20.16
CA LEU A 170 -13.44 -16.83 -20.05
C LEU A 170 -13.46 -17.74 -21.28
N LYS A 171 -13.22 -17.21 -22.49
CA LYS A 171 -13.13 -18.01 -23.71
C LYS A 171 -11.87 -18.86 -23.72
N ILE A 172 -10.72 -18.29 -23.35
CA ILE A 172 -9.46 -19.04 -23.26
C ILE A 172 -9.55 -20.12 -22.18
N ILE A 173 -10.08 -19.81 -21.00
CA ILE A 173 -10.27 -20.79 -19.92
C ILE A 173 -11.13 -21.98 -20.38
N ARG A 174 -12.21 -21.72 -21.14
CA ARG A 174 -13.03 -22.80 -21.72
C ARG A 174 -12.24 -23.66 -22.69
N ILE A 175 -11.43 -23.06 -23.56
CA ILE A 175 -10.58 -23.79 -24.52
C ILE A 175 -9.56 -24.65 -23.76
N LEU A 176 -8.84 -24.09 -22.79
CA LEU A 176 -7.85 -24.82 -21.98
C LEU A 176 -8.49 -25.99 -21.21
N ARG A 177 -9.70 -25.82 -20.66
CA ARG A 177 -10.46 -26.91 -20.02
C ARG A 177 -10.87 -28.03 -20.98
N VAL A 178 -11.07 -27.71 -22.26
CA VAL A 178 -11.29 -28.73 -23.30
C VAL A 178 -9.99 -29.45 -23.62
N LEU A 179 -8.88 -28.72 -23.78
CA LEU A 179 -7.54 -29.32 -23.99
C LEU A 179 -7.17 -30.26 -22.85
N ARG A 180 -7.45 -29.88 -21.60
CA ARG A 180 -7.16 -30.68 -20.40
C ARG A 180 -7.83 -32.07 -20.41
N LYS A 181 -8.90 -32.26 -21.18
CA LYS A 181 -9.64 -33.53 -21.33
C LYS A 181 -9.12 -34.41 -22.46
N ASP A 182 -8.21 -33.91 -23.30
CA ASP A 182 -7.62 -34.67 -24.40
C ASP A 182 -6.52 -35.60 -23.86
N THR A 183 -6.66 -36.90 -24.10
CA THR A 183 -5.75 -37.94 -23.55
C THR A 183 -4.39 -37.99 -24.24
N ARG A 184 -4.15 -37.15 -25.25
CA ARG A 184 -2.87 -37.09 -25.99
C ARG A 184 -1.78 -36.28 -25.30
N PHE A 185 -2.11 -35.52 -24.25
CA PHE A 185 -1.13 -34.72 -23.50
C PHE A 185 -0.35 -35.58 -22.50
N THR A 186 0.92 -35.24 -22.28
CA THR A 186 1.75 -35.82 -21.23
C THR A 186 1.45 -35.20 -19.87
N ASP A 187 1.79 -35.87 -18.77
CA ASP A 187 1.60 -35.36 -17.40
C ASP A 187 2.16 -33.94 -17.20
N LYS A 188 3.32 -33.63 -17.81
CA LYS A 188 3.93 -32.29 -17.76
C LYS A 188 3.13 -31.26 -18.54
N GLU A 189 2.58 -31.64 -19.69
CA GLU A 189 1.75 -30.74 -20.51
C GLU A 189 0.41 -30.49 -19.83
N GLU A 190 -0.18 -31.51 -19.20
CA GLU A 190 -1.37 -31.39 -18.36
C GLU A 190 -1.15 -30.42 -17.19
N GLU A 191 -0.05 -30.56 -16.45
CA GLU A 191 0.31 -29.66 -15.36
C GLU A 191 0.47 -28.22 -15.87
N THR A 192 1.03 -28.07 -17.08
CA THR A 192 1.19 -26.76 -17.72
C THR A 192 -0.16 -26.15 -18.12
N ILE A 193 -1.10 -26.96 -18.63
CA ILE A 193 -2.47 -26.53 -18.93
C ILE A 193 -3.17 -26.06 -17.65
N ASP A 194 -3.01 -26.80 -16.54
CA ASP A 194 -3.60 -26.42 -15.25
C ASP A 194 -3.01 -25.09 -14.72
N LYS A 195 -1.70 -24.87 -14.91
CA LYS A 195 -1.07 -23.57 -14.64
C LYS A 195 -1.64 -22.46 -15.50
N LEU A 196 -1.75 -22.67 -16.82
CA LEU A 196 -2.34 -21.68 -17.73
C LEU A 196 -3.77 -21.32 -17.30
N ILE A 197 -4.61 -22.31 -16.97
CA ILE A 197 -5.98 -22.06 -16.48
C ILE A 197 -5.96 -21.12 -15.27
N LYS A 198 -5.12 -21.40 -14.27
CA LYS A 198 -4.99 -20.56 -13.08
C LYS A 198 -4.58 -19.14 -13.43
N VAL A 199 -3.55 -18.94 -14.24
CA VAL A 199 -3.04 -17.59 -14.57
C VAL A 199 -4.11 -16.73 -15.26
N TRP A 200 -4.97 -17.33 -16.11
CA TRP A 200 -6.13 -16.62 -16.69
C TRP A 200 -7.30 -16.47 -15.72
N GLU A 201 -7.52 -17.42 -14.80
CA GLU A 201 -8.53 -17.30 -13.73
C GLU A 201 -8.18 -16.20 -12.73
N ASP A 202 -6.89 -16.01 -12.47
CA ASP A 202 -6.27 -15.01 -11.61
C ASP A 202 -6.05 -13.67 -12.34
N GLY A 203 -6.39 -13.58 -13.63
CA GLY A 203 -6.31 -12.34 -14.42
C GLY A 203 -4.89 -11.77 -14.57
N ASN A 204 -3.88 -12.61 -14.34
CA ASN A 204 -2.47 -12.23 -14.35
C ASN A 204 -1.90 -12.06 -15.78
N ILE A 205 -2.72 -12.24 -16.82
CA ILE A 205 -2.35 -12.08 -18.22
C ILE A 205 -2.93 -10.78 -18.79
N PRO A 206 -2.10 -9.89 -19.38
CA PRO A 206 -2.58 -8.71 -20.09
C PRO A 206 -3.60 -9.04 -21.19
N ALA A 207 -4.65 -8.22 -21.31
CA ALA A 207 -5.71 -8.42 -22.30
C ALA A 207 -5.21 -8.43 -23.77
N SER A 208 -4.06 -7.80 -24.05
CA SER A 208 -3.40 -7.86 -25.36
C SER A 208 -2.97 -9.29 -25.70
N ILE A 209 -2.34 -10.00 -24.76
CA ILE A 209 -1.92 -11.40 -24.92
C ILE A 209 -3.15 -12.30 -25.10
N THR A 210 -4.19 -12.12 -24.28
CA THR A 210 -5.46 -12.86 -24.46
C THR A 210 -6.04 -12.65 -25.87
N LYS A 211 -6.05 -11.42 -26.38
CA LYS A 211 -6.56 -11.11 -27.73
C LYS A 211 -5.70 -11.74 -28.83
N ASP A 212 -4.38 -11.69 -28.69
CA ASP A 212 -3.45 -12.25 -29.66
C ASP A 212 -3.52 -13.77 -29.70
N VAL A 213 -3.62 -14.43 -28.54
CA VAL A 213 -3.86 -15.88 -28.45
C VAL A 213 -5.15 -16.25 -29.18
N LEU A 214 -6.28 -15.59 -28.87
CA LEU A 214 -7.56 -15.88 -29.53
C LEU A 214 -7.52 -15.64 -31.04
N LYS A 215 -6.72 -14.68 -31.51
CA LYS A 215 -6.53 -14.40 -32.94
C LYS A 215 -5.74 -15.51 -33.64
N GLN A 216 -4.67 -15.99 -33.01
CA GLN A 216 -3.76 -16.98 -33.60
C GLN A 216 -4.33 -18.40 -33.59
N ILE A 217 -5.14 -18.75 -32.59
CA ILE A 217 -5.81 -20.07 -32.56
C ILE A 217 -7.09 -20.13 -33.40
N LYS A 218 -7.53 -19.00 -33.96
CA LYS A 218 -8.77 -18.92 -34.74
C LYS A 218 -8.67 -19.78 -35.99
N GLY A 219 -9.52 -20.81 -36.08
CA GLY A 219 -9.55 -21.74 -37.21
C GLY A 219 -8.65 -22.96 -37.07
N ILE A 220 -7.91 -23.09 -35.96
CA ILE A 220 -7.20 -24.32 -35.61
C ILE A 220 -8.18 -25.25 -34.89
N THR A 221 -8.26 -26.51 -35.32
CA THR A 221 -9.14 -27.53 -34.72
C THR A 221 -8.38 -28.59 -33.93
N ASP A 222 -7.10 -28.78 -34.19
CA ASP A 222 -6.28 -29.77 -33.49
C ASP A 222 -5.79 -29.26 -32.12
N SER A 223 -6.11 -30.01 -31.07
CA SER A 223 -5.79 -29.67 -29.67
C SER A 223 -4.29 -29.45 -29.42
N LEU A 224 -3.41 -30.27 -29.99
CA LEU A 224 -1.96 -30.17 -29.79
C LEU A 224 -1.42 -28.87 -30.40
N ARG A 225 -1.88 -28.54 -31.62
CA ARG A 225 -1.52 -27.26 -32.27
C ARG A 225 -1.99 -26.05 -31.47
N ILE A 226 -3.21 -26.09 -30.94
CA ILE A 226 -3.73 -25.01 -30.09
C ILE A 226 -2.85 -24.84 -28.84
N TYR A 227 -2.48 -25.93 -28.18
CA TYR A 227 -1.62 -25.91 -26.99
C TYR A 227 -0.26 -25.26 -27.27
N TYR A 228 0.48 -25.73 -28.27
CA TYR A 228 1.80 -25.17 -28.57
C TYR A 228 1.72 -23.72 -29.05
N GLN A 229 0.63 -23.33 -29.72
CA GLN A 229 0.40 -21.94 -30.10
C GLN A 229 0.22 -21.06 -28.86
N ILE A 230 -0.56 -21.50 -27.87
CA ILE A 230 -0.74 -20.78 -26.59
C ILE A 230 0.60 -20.63 -25.87
N ILE A 231 1.36 -21.73 -25.72
CA ILE A 231 2.67 -21.72 -25.05
C ILE A 231 3.65 -20.76 -25.73
N SER A 232 3.66 -20.69 -27.07
CA SER A 232 4.57 -19.79 -27.79
C SER A 232 4.27 -18.31 -27.56
N LEU A 233 3.02 -17.98 -27.24
CA LEU A 233 2.53 -16.61 -27.09
C LEU A 233 2.47 -16.14 -25.64
N VAL A 234 2.49 -17.07 -24.67
CA VAL A 234 2.48 -16.75 -23.24
C VAL A 234 3.91 -16.77 -22.72
N PRO A 235 4.51 -15.62 -22.38
CA PRO A 235 5.84 -15.58 -21.80
C PRO A 235 5.95 -16.44 -20.54
N ASN A 236 7.04 -17.21 -20.42
CA ASN A 236 7.30 -18.09 -19.27
C ASN A 236 7.22 -17.38 -17.91
N LYS A 237 7.51 -16.07 -17.83
CA LYS A 237 7.34 -15.25 -16.62
C LYS A 237 5.92 -15.26 -16.01
N TYR A 238 4.90 -15.62 -16.80
CA TYR A 238 3.52 -15.77 -16.31
C TYR A 238 3.23 -17.19 -15.82
N LEU A 239 4.03 -18.18 -16.26
CA LEU A 239 3.94 -19.59 -15.85
C LEU A 239 4.87 -19.92 -14.70
N GLU A 240 5.93 -19.14 -14.54
CA GLU A 240 6.69 -19.04 -13.31
C GLU A 240 5.70 -18.62 -12.22
N THR A 241 5.49 -19.51 -11.26
CA THR A 241 4.83 -19.16 -10.01
C THR A 241 5.55 -17.93 -9.51
N ARG A 242 4.92 -16.75 -9.63
CA ARG A 242 5.35 -15.58 -8.87
C ARG A 242 5.52 -16.13 -7.47
N ARG A 243 6.77 -16.13 -6.96
CA ARG A 243 7.01 -16.25 -5.52
C ARG A 243 5.92 -15.41 -4.90
N GLU A 244 5.11 -16.09 -4.11
CA GLU A 244 3.89 -15.63 -3.44
C GLU A 244 3.70 -14.14 -3.61
N ASP A 245 2.56 -13.77 -4.21
CA ASP A 245 2.01 -12.42 -4.15
C ASP A 245 2.60 -11.71 -2.95
N LYS A 246 3.09 -10.47 -3.13
CA LYS A 246 3.18 -9.54 -2.01
C LYS A 246 1.73 -9.33 -1.52
N LYS A 247 1.15 -10.37 -0.90
CA LYS A 247 0.10 -10.27 0.06
C LYS A 247 0.63 -9.19 0.96
N ILE A 248 -0.09 -8.08 1.00
CA ILE A 248 0.04 -7.14 2.10
C ILE A 248 0.15 -8.05 3.32
N ASN A 249 1.27 -8.00 4.02
CA ASN A 249 1.48 -8.91 5.14
C ASN A 249 0.45 -8.46 6.20
N ILE A 250 -0.76 -9.04 6.19
CA ILE A 250 -1.88 -8.74 7.10
C ILE A 250 -1.76 -9.66 8.34
N SER A 251 -0.53 -10.04 8.72
CA SER A 251 -0.31 -10.73 9.98
C SER A 251 -0.23 -9.71 11.13
N GLY A 252 -0.86 -10.04 12.25
CA GLY A 252 -0.82 -9.27 13.49
C GLY A 252 -2.09 -8.49 13.82
N ASN A 253 -2.13 -7.99 15.05
CA ASN A 253 -3.26 -7.22 15.57
C ASN A 253 -3.28 -5.79 15.00
N THR A 254 -4.47 -5.26 14.77
CA THR A 254 -4.68 -3.86 14.41
C THR A 254 -4.13 -2.95 15.51
N LYS A 255 -3.28 -2.00 15.12
CA LYS A 255 -2.64 -1.04 16.01
C LYS A 255 -3.12 0.36 15.67
N VAL A 256 -3.55 1.09 16.70
CA VAL A 256 -3.71 2.54 16.64
C VAL A 256 -2.32 3.16 16.78
N ILE A 257 -1.81 3.74 15.70
CA ILE A 257 -0.48 4.38 15.68
C ILE A 257 -0.57 5.80 16.22
N LEU A 258 -1.60 6.53 15.78
CA LEU A 258 -1.87 7.89 16.21
C LEU A 258 -3.38 8.11 16.24
N SER A 259 -3.84 8.95 17.15
CA SER A 259 -5.22 9.41 17.20
C SER A 259 -5.28 10.81 17.80
N SER A 260 -6.17 11.65 17.27
CA SER A 260 -6.37 13.01 17.75
C SER A 260 -7.84 13.37 17.73
N TYR A 261 -8.32 13.90 18.86
CA TYR A 261 -9.67 14.45 18.95
C TYR A 261 -9.71 15.88 18.40
N LEU A 262 -10.68 16.16 17.55
CA LEU A 262 -10.90 17.44 16.89
C LEU A 262 -12.19 18.00 17.43
N LYS A 263 -12.09 18.96 18.35
CA LYS A 263 -13.25 19.65 18.91
C LYS A 263 -13.64 20.79 18.00
N LYS A 264 -14.93 20.94 17.74
CA LYS A 264 -15.51 22.10 17.11
C LYS A 264 -15.20 23.36 17.90
N GLY A 265 -14.51 24.30 17.24
CA GLY A 265 -14.36 25.66 17.72
C GLY A 265 -15.58 26.50 17.37
N GLU A 266 -15.89 27.46 18.24
CA GLU A 266 -16.80 28.56 17.91
C GLU A 266 -16.12 29.46 16.86
N GLU A 267 -16.91 30.07 15.96
CA GLU A 267 -16.43 30.96 14.89
C GLU A 267 -15.68 32.20 15.42
#